data_AF-A0A3D4YF30-F1
#
_entry.id   AF-A0A3D4YF30-F1
#
_cell.length_a   1.000
_cell.length_b   1.000
_cell.length_c   1.000
_cell.angle_alpha   90.00
_cell.angle_beta   90.00
_cell.angle_gamma   90.00
#
_symmetry.space_group_name_H-M   'P 1'
#
loop_
_entity.id
_entity.type
_entity.pdbx_description
1 polymer ?
#
loop_
_entity_poly.entity_id
_entity_poly.type
_entity_poly.pdbx_seq_one_letter_code
_entity_poly.pdbx_strand_id
1 'polypeptide(L)'
;MKNNIYLSGLKTAVFDIETTGLYPSSDNMVLGGIYSVSDQAVIQHFAEDPSQEAEVIQKTLDDLRQFDAVITYNGDSFDWPFLFRRAGRYGIPTNRTPYQSIDLYRWLKLYWPQAALLPSLKQKSVEVALGLSESREDRISGAQSAQLYRKYVLTKEPDDKRAMLLHNRDDLSQLFKIADTLSFLPYHRIAAEQGFLIKGASRNIHINKINWTGLRLTASGLTDKGLLPASIYGSNYDLEYDPGDGSLTFHILCEQREGLTFADLNALPVSSEKFEAMGGFHHGRLVLKDAGQTFDRSVCTLIRESIEALMKEELNI
;
A
#
# COMPACT_ATOMS: atom_id res chain seq x y z
N MET A 1 2.77 -1.20 -12.64
CA MET A 1 3.54 -0.62 -11.52
C MET A 1 4.47 0.47 -11.99
N LYS A 2 5.23 0.27 -13.07
CA LYS A 2 6.15 1.29 -13.62
C LYS A 2 5.55 2.69 -13.80
N ASN A 3 4.25 2.78 -14.08
CA ASN A 3 3.55 4.06 -14.28
C ASN A 3 2.81 4.56 -13.04
N ASN A 4 2.88 3.86 -11.90
CA ASN A 4 2.26 4.31 -10.67
C ASN A 4 3.16 5.34 -9.98
N ILE A 5 2.87 6.63 -10.22
CA ILE A 5 3.65 7.73 -9.66
C ILE A 5 3.71 7.72 -8.13
N TYR A 6 2.72 7.14 -7.45
CA TYR A 6 2.64 7.10 -6.00
C TYR A 6 3.60 6.08 -5.37
N LEU A 7 4.26 5.28 -6.21
CA LEU A 7 5.28 4.30 -5.82
C LEU A 7 6.67 4.66 -6.34
N SER A 8 6.80 5.78 -7.05
CA SER A 8 8.08 6.28 -7.52
C SER A 8 9.00 6.56 -6.32
N GLY A 9 10.22 6.04 -6.35
CA GLY A 9 11.20 6.19 -5.27
C GLY A 9 10.93 5.36 -4.00
N LEU A 10 9.84 4.58 -3.96
CA LEU A 10 9.51 3.70 -2.84
C LEU A 10 10.18 2.33 -3.01
N LYS A 11 10.78 1.81 -1.93
CA LYS A 11 11.17 0.40 -1.85
C LYS A 11 9.91 -0.43 -1.78
N THR A 12 9.66 -1.24 -2.79
CA THR A 12 8.41 -1.99 -2.92
C THR A 12 8.66 -3.49 -2.84
N ALA A 13 7.81 -4.18 -2.09
CA ALA A 13 7.76 -5.64 -2.04
C ALA A 13 6.41 -6.17 -2.50
N VAL A 14 6.39 -7.43 -2.94
CA VAL A 14 5.18 -8.26 -2.98
C VAL A 14 5.23 -9.22 -1.80
N PHE A 15 4.11 -9.46 -1.16
CA PHE A 15 4.01 -10.30 0.04
C PHE A 15 2.84 -11.26 -0.05
N ASP A 16 3.07 -12.50 0.40
CA ASP A 16 2.11 -13.59 0.46
C ASP A 16 2.50 -14.57 1.59
N ILE A 17 1.51 -15.20 2.22
CA ILE A 17 1.73 -16.22 3.26
C ILE A 17 1.11 -17.57 2.90
N GLU A 18 1.75 -18.65 3.36
CA GLU A 18 1.11 -19.97 3.43
C GLU A 18 0.75 -20.30 4.87
N THR A 19 -0.42 -20.91 5.05
CA THR A 19 -0.96 -21.27 6.36
C THR A 19 -1.49 -22.70 6.35
N THR A 20 -1.65 -23.29 7.53
CA THR A 20 -2.30 -24.61 7.63
C THR A 20 -3.81 -24.57 7.40
N GLY A 21 -4.40 -23.38 7.37
CA GLY A 21 -5.84 -23.14 7.22
C GLY A 21 -6.18 -21.66 7.38
N LEU A 22 -7.46 -21.33 7.42
CA LEU A 22 -7.92 -19.94 7.27
C LEU A 22 -8.05 -19.18 8.60
N TYR A 23 -7.98 -19.87 9.74
CA TYR A 23 -8.32 -19.30 11.04
C TYR A 23 -7.07 -19.15 11.90
N PRO A 24 -6.49 -17.96 12.06
CA PRO A 24 -5.25 -17.79 12.86
C PRO A 24 -5.41 -18.12 14.34
N SER A 25 -6.66 -18.32 14.80
CA SER A 25 -6.94 -18.84 16.15
C SER A 25 -6.59 -20.32 16.32
N SER A 26 -6.61 -21.11 15.25
CA SER A 26 -6.40 -22.57 15.28
C SER A 26 -5.35 -23.06 14.26
N ASP A 27 -5.05 -22.23 13.26
CA ASP A 27 -4.09 -22.50 12.19
C ASP A 27 -2.80 -21.70 12.40
N ASN A 28 -1.72 -22.24 11.83
CA ASN A 28 -0.38 -21.67 11.91
C ASN A 28 0.04 -21.08 10.56
N MET A 29 0.87 -20.05 10.60
CA MET A 29 1.63 -19.56 9.45
C MET A 29 2.86 -20.44 9.26
N VAL A 30 3.08 -20.94 8.04
CA VAL A 30 4.15 -21.90 7.74
C VAL A 30 5.15 -21.38 6.73
N LEU A 31 4.79 -20.37 5.95
CA LEU A 31 5.67 -19.67 5.03
C LEU A 31 5.33 -18.19 5.00
N GLY A 32 6.35 -17.34 5.10
CA GLY A 32 6.27 -15.93 4.68
C GLY A 32 7.12 -15.74 3.44
N GLY A 33 6.51 -15.28 2.35
CA GLY A 33 7.17 -15.05 1.07
C GLY A 33 7.20 -13.56 0.71
N ILE A 34 8.36 -13.06 0.29
CA ILE A 34 8.56 -11.66 -0.09
C ILE A 34 9.30 -11.61 -1.43
N TYR A 35 8.78 -10.85 -2.39
CA TYR A 35 9.50 -10.50 -3.61
C TYR A 35 9.93 -9.03 -3.55
N SER A 36 11.24 -8.77 -3.46
CA SER A 36 11.80 -7.42 -3.55
C SER A 36 11.79 -6.96 -5.00
N VAL A 37 11.05 -5.88 -5.29
CA VAL A 37 10.95 -5.34 -6.66
C VAL A 37 12.26 -4.70 -7.11
N SER A 38 12.99 -4.06 -6.19
CA SER A 38 14.29 -3.43 -6.50
C SER A 38 15.36 -4.47 -6.78
N ASP A 39 15.41 -5.53 -5.96
CA ASP A 39 16.48 -6.53 -6.03
C ASP A 39 16.12 -7.69 -6.96
N GLN A 40 14.86 -7.75 -7.41
CA GLN A 40 14.28 -8.85 -8.19
C GLN A 40 14.53 -10.22 -7.54
N ALA A 41 14.46 -10.25 -6.21
CA ALA A 41 14.82 -11.41 -5.40
C ALA A 41 13.64 -11.88 -4.55
N VAL A 42 13.51 -13.20 -4.40
CA VAL A 42 12.51 -13.84 -3.53
C VAL A 42 13.17 -14.25 -2.23
N ILE A 43 12.55 -13.89 -1.12
CA ILE A 43 12.90 -14.28 0.24
C ILE A 43 11.76 -15.14 0.77
N GLN A 44 12.08 -16.32 1.32
CA GLN A 44 11.10 -17.28 1.79
C GLN A 44 11.52 -17.82 3.16
N HIS A 45 10.71 -17.54 4.19
CA HIS A 45 10.89 -18.03 5.54
C HIS A 45 9.93 -19.19 5.78
N PHE A 46 10.44 -20.43 5.73
CA PHE A 46 9.64 -21.65 5.85
C PHE A 46 9.84 -22.30 7.21
N ALA A 47 8.75 -22.63 7.90
CA ALA A 47 8.78 -23.37 9.16
C ALA A 47 8.99 -24.86 8.84
N GLU A 48 10.11 -25.45 9.25
CA GLU A 48 10.31 -26.89 9.04
C GLU A 48 9.44 -27.76 9.94
N ASP A 49 9.00 -27.21 11.06
CA ASP A 49 8.04 -27.80 11.98
C ASP A 49 7.22 -26.69 12.67
N PRO A 50 6.06 -27.02 13.27
CA PRO A 50 5.18 -26.03 13.87
C PRO A 50 5.80 -25.17 14.99
N SER A 51 6.89 -25.61 15.63
CA SER A 51 7.54 -24.83 16.69
C SER A 51 8.32 -23.62 16.13
N GLN A 52 8.65 -23.62 14.84
CA GLN A 52 9.41 -22.55 14.17
C GLN A 52 8.55 -21.36 13.70
N GLU A 53 7.22 -21.41 13.87
CA GLU A 53 6.33 -20.35 13.41
C GLU A 53 6.71 -18.97 13.96
N ALA A 54 7.09 -18.88 15.24
CA ALA A 54 7.51 -17.63 15.85
C ALA A 54 8.74 -17.02 15.15
N GLU A 55 9.71 -17.86 14.78
CA GLU A 55 10.91 -17.45 14.06
C GLU A 55 10.58 -16.98 12.64
N VAL A 56 9.71 -17.71 11.93
CA VAL A 56 9.24 -17.34 10.59
C VAL A 56 8.52 -16.00 10.60
N ILE A 57 7.63 -15.78 11.56
CA ILE A 57 6.89 -14.52 11.73
C ILE A 57 7.87 -13.37 11.99
N GLN A 58 8.81 -13.56 12.92
CA GLN A 58 9.78 -12.53 13.28
C GLN A 58 10.63 -12.13 12.06
N LYS A 59 11.22 -13.11 11.37
CA LYS A 59 12.03 -12.86 10.15
C LYS A 59 11.23 -12.18 9.05
N THR A 60 9.99 -12.65 8.82
CA THR A 60 9.10 -12.05 7.82
C THR A 60 8.80 -10.58 8.15
N LEU A 61 8.48 -10.27 9.41
CA LEU A 61 8.25 -8.88 9.84
C LEU A 61 9.51 -8.02 9.73
N ASP A 62 10.68 -8.55 10.07
CA ASP A 62 11.95 -7.83 10.00
C ASP A 62 12.33 -7.46 8.56
N ASP A 63 12.11 -8.37 7.59
CA ASP A 63 12.32 -8.07 6.17
C ASP A 63 11.29 -7.09 5.63
N LEU A 64 10.01 -7.24 6.00
CA LEU A 64 8.94 -6.34 5.55
C LEU A 64 9.13 -4.88 6.02
N ARG A 65 9.84 -4.65 7.14
CA ARG A 65 10.16 -3.29 7.64
C ARG A 65 11.06 -2.49 6.71
N GLN A 66 11.74 -3.14 5.77
CA GLN A 66 12.67 -2.47 4.84
C GLN A 66 11.96 -1.82 3.65
N PHE A 67 10.67 -2.08 3.47
CA PHE A 67 9.88 -1.65 2.33
C PHE A 67 8.90 -0.54 2.71
N ASP A 68 8.83 0.47 1.84
CA ASP A 68 7.90 1.59 1.94
C ASP A 68 6.50 1.22 1.41
N ALA A 69 6.43 0.24 0.51
CA ALA A 69 5.19 -0.21 -0.10
C ALA A 69 5.13 -1.74 -0.18
N VAL A 70 3.97 -2.32 0.10
CA VAL A 70 3.77 -3.77 0.05
C VAL A 70 2.53 -4.10 -0.76
N ILE A 71 2.73 -4.87 -1.82
CA ILE A 71 1.70 -5.40 -2.71
C ILE A 71 1.25 -6.75 -2.18
N THR A 72 -0.05 -6.94 -2.08
CA THR A 72 -0.67 -8.22 -1.71
C THR A 72 -1.86 -8.50 -2.61
N TYR A 73 -2.41 -9.72 -2.52
CA TYR A 73 -3.67 -10.07 -3.17
C TYR A 73 -4.68 -10.49 -2.11
N ASN A 74 -5.64 -9.61 -1.77
CA ASN A 74 -6.56 -9.80 -0.64
C ASN A 74 -5.84 -9.83 0.74
N GLY A 75 -4.64 -9.26 0.83
CA GLY A 75 -3.82 -9.28 2.05
C GLY A 75 -4.28 -8.33 3.13
N ASP A 76 -5.02 -7.26 2.80
CA ASP A 76 -5.67 -6.41 3.81
C ASP A 76 -6.72 -7.21 4.60
N SER A 77 -7.33 -8.22 3.97
CA SER A 77 -8.38 -9.06 4.59
C SER A 77 -7.88 -10.40 5.13
N PHE A 78 -6.72 -10.89 4.66
CA PHE A 78 -6.19 -12.21 5.04
C PHE A 78 -4.77 -12.14 5.62
N ASP A 79 -3.76 -11.87 4.79
CA ASP A 79 -2.35 -11.98 5.13
C ASP A 79 -1.96 -11.14 6.36
N TRP A 80 -2.28 -9.84 6.34
CA TRP A 80 -1.95 -8.94 7.46
C TRP A 80 -2.70 -9.32 8.75
N PRO A 81 -4.05 -9.50 8.74
CA PRO A 81 -4.76 -9.96 9.93
C PRO A 81 -4.26 -11.31 10.48
N PHE A 82 -3.83 -12.23 9.60
CA PHE A 82 -3.31 -13.53 10.01
C PHE A 82 -1.94 -13.37 10.68
N LEU A 83 -0.99 -12.72 10.00
CA LEU A 83 0.35 -12.45 10.49
C LEU A 83 0.32 -11.74 11.85
N PHE A 84 -0.47 -10.67 11.99
CA PHE A 84 -0.52 -9.90 13.23
C PHE A 84 -1.17 -10.65 14.39
N ARG A 85 -2.22 -11.43 14.14
CA ARG A 85 -2.83 -12.26 15.19
C ARG A 85 -1.88 -13.36 15.66
N ARG A 86 -1.12 -13.98 14.77
CA ARG A 86 -0.10 -14.97 15.14
C ARG A 86 1.08 -14.33 15.86
N ALA A 87 1.60 -13.20 15.37
CA ALA A 87 2.65 -12.43 16.04
C ALA A 87 2.28 -12.07 17.49
N GLY A 88 1.04 -11.61 17.71
CA GLY A 88 0.52 -11.30 19.05
C GLY A 88 0.52 -12.49 20.01
N ARG A 89 0.32 -13.73 19.53
CA ARG A 89 0.40 -14.94 20.36
C ARG A 89 1.81 -15.22 20.89
N TYR A 90 2.83 -14.78 20.17
CA TYR A 90 4.23 -14.93 20.54
C TYR A 90 4.81 -13.67 21.20
N GLY A 91 4.01 -12.63 21.42
CA GLY A 91 4.48 -11.35 21.94
C GLY A 91 5.41 -10.59 20.99
N ILE A 92 5.36 -10.91 19.68
CA ILE A 92 6.20 -10.28 18.66
C ILE A 92 5.63 -8.88 18.32
N PRO A 93 6.43 -7.81 18.44
CA PRO A 93 5.98 -6.46 18.10
C PRO A 93 5.68 -6.30 16.60
N THR A 94 4.49 -5.77 16.30
CA THR A 94 4.01 -5.52 14.92
C THR A 94 3.97 -4.04 14.56
N ASN A 95 4.42 -3.16 15.44
CA ASN A 95 4.56 -1.75 15.15
C ASN A 95 5.59 -1.55 14.03
N ARG A 96 5.22 -0.72 13.05
CA ARG A 96 6.08 -0.34 11.94
C ARG A 96 5.82 1.10 11.56
N THR A 97 6.84 1.72 10.97
CA THR A 97 6.70 2.96 10.23
C THR A 97 5.58 2.83 9.19
N PRO A 98 4.79 3.88 8.94
CA PRO A 98 3.76 3.84 7.92
C PRO A 98 4.32 3.40 6.57
N TYR A 99 3.58 2.49 5.92
CA TYR A 99 3.89 1.92 4.62
C TYR A 99 2.63 2.01 3.76
N GLN A 100 2.82 2.01 2.44
CA GLN A 100 1.73 1.94 1.49
C GLN A 100 1.27 0.49 1.32
N SER A 101 0.06 0.16 1.78
CA SER A 101 -0.58 -1.11 1.40
C SER A 101 -1.20 -1.01 0.00
N ILE A 102 -0.95 -2.01 -0.83
CA ILE A 102 -1.49 -2.15 -2.19
C ILE A 102 -2.15 -3.51 -2.30
N ASP A 103 -3.44 -3.58 -1.98
CA ASP A 103 -4.22 -4.80 -2.16
C ASP A 103 -4.83 -4.84 -3.57
N LEU A 104 -4.25 -5.67 -4.44
CA LEU A 104 -4.68 -5.74 -5.83
C LEU A 104 -6.08 -6.33 -5.99
N TYR A 105 -6.51 -7.23 -5.11
CA TYR A 105 -7.88 -7.74 -5.17
C TYR A 105 -8.87 -6.58 -4.98
N ARG A 106 -8.64 -5.74 -3.97
CA ARG A 106 -9.46 -4.55 -3.72
C ARG A 106 -9.39 -3.56 -4.88
N TRP A 107 -8.19 -3.28 -5.40
CA TRP A 107 -8.02 -2.32 -6.48
C TRP A 107 -8.72 -2.77 -7.77
N LEU A 108 -8.54 -4.04 -8.16
CA LEU A 108 -9.22 -4.60 -9.32
C LEU A 108 -10.74 -4.56 -9.13
N LYS A 109 -11.24 -4.99 -7.97
CA LYS A 109 -12.67 -5.00 -7.69
C LYS A 109 -13.33 -3.62 -7.77
N LEU A 110 -12.65 -2.57 -7.31
CA LEU A 110 -13.21 -1.22 -7.25
C LEU A 110 -12.97 -0.39 -8.52
N TYR A 111 -11.83 -0.57 -9.17
CA TYR A 111 -11.34 0.37 -10.19
C TYR A 111 -11.12 -0.24 -11.57
N TRP A 112 -11.24 -1.56 -11.73
CA TRP A 112 -11.17 -2.20 -13.04
C TRP A 112 -12.57 -2.56 -13.53
N PRO A 113 -13.14 -1.84 -14.52
CA PRO A 113 -14.52 -2.09 -14.97
C PRO A 113 -14.78 -3.53 -15.43
N GLN A 114 -13.77 -4.19 -16.02
CA GLN A 114 -13.87 -5.56 -16.51
C GLN A 114 -13.91 -6.59 -15.38
N ALA A 115 -13.58 -6.22 -14.14
CA ALA A 115 -13.66 -7.12 -12.99
C ALA A 115 -15.07 -7.72 -12.80
N ALA A 116 -16.12 -6.95 -13.13
CA ALA A 116 -17.51 -7.39 -13.05
C ALA A 116 -17.89 -8.45 -14.11
N LEU A 117 -17.09 -8.57 -15.18
CA LEU A 117 -17.31 -9.53 -16.26
C LEU A 117 -16.55 -10.85 -16.04
N LEU A 118 -15.65 -10.90 -15.06
CA LEU A 118 -14.88 -12.10 -14.76
C LEU A 118 -15.70 -13.10 -13.96
N PRO A 119 -15.56 -14.42 -14.25
CA PRO A 119 -16.23 -15.46 -13.49
C PRO A 119 -15.75 -15.52 -12.03
N SER A 120 -14.52 -15.05 -11.77
CA SER A 120 -13.93 -14.96 -10.44
C SER A 120 -12.80 -13.94 -10.41
N LEU A 121 -12.63 -13.27 -9.27
CA LEU A 121 -11.46 -12.45 -8.96
C LEU A 121 -10.46 -13.22 -8.09
N LYS A 122 -10.35 -14.54 -8.26
CA LYS A 122 -9.18 -15.28 -7.77
C LYS A 122 -7.97 -14.90 -8.60
N GLN A 123 -6.78 -14.86 -8.01
CA GLN A 123 -5.55 -14.44 -8.68
C GLN A 123 -5.35 -15.18 -10.02
N LYS A 124 -5.40 -16.52 -10.02
CA LYS A 124 -5.30 -17.34 -11.24
C LYS A 124 -6.31 -16.95 -12.34
N SER A 125 -7.53 -16.54 -11.98
CA SER A 125 -8.54 -16.07 -12.94
C SER A 125 -8.18 -14.70 -13.54
N VAL A 126 -7.65 -13.79 -12.72
CA VAL A 126 -7.15 -12.49 -13.17
C VAL A 126 -5.92 -12.66 -14.06
N GLU A 127 -5.00 -13.56 -13.72
CA GLU A 127 -3.84 -13.86 -14.55
C GLU A 127 -4.24 -14.32 -15.95
N VAL A 128 -5.22 -15.23 -16.07
CA VAL A 128 -5.75 -15.66 -17.38
C VAL A 128 -6.37 -14.48 -18.12
N ALA A 129 -7.18 -13.66 -17.45
CA ALA A 129 -7.83 -12.50 -18.06
C ALA A 129 -6.84 -11.45 -18.59
N LEU A 130 -5.66 -11.35 -17.97
CA LEU A 130 -4.58 -10.46 -18.37
C LEU A 130 -3.56 -11.12 -19.32
N GLY A 131 -3.75 -12.39 -19.68
CA GLY A 131 -2.83 -13.13 -20.56
C GLY A 131 -1.49 -13.48 -19.89
N LEU A 132 -1.46 -13.61 -18.57
CA LEU A 132 -0.25 -13.86 -17.76
C LEU A 132 -0.09 -15.32 -17.32
N SER A 133 -1.03 -16.20 -17.65
CA SER A 133 -1.10 -17.56 -17.09
C SER A 133 -0.05 -18.55 -17.60
N GLU A 134 0.62 -18.26 -18.73
CA GLU A 134 1.55 -19.20 -19.38
C GLU A 134 2.85 -19.43 -18.60
N SER A 135 3.19 -18.56 -17.65
CA SER A 135 4.46 -18.59 -16.93
C SER A 135 4.42 -19.26 -15.54
N ARG A 136 3.34 -19.99 -15.21
CA ARG A 136 3.26 -20.74 -13.94
C ARG A 136 3.86 -22.14 -14.08
N GLU A 137 4.67 -22.54 -13.12
CA GLU A 137 5.19 -23.90 -12.99
C GLU A 137 4.51 -24.68 -11.85
N ASP A 138 3.96 -23.98 -10.85
CA ASP A 138 3.29 -24.57 -9.70
C ASP A 138 2.03 -25.37 -10.08
N ARG A 139 1.89 -26.52 -9.41
CA ARG A 139 0.83 -27.50 -9.70
C ARG A 139 -0.14 -27.70 -8.55
N ILE A 140 0.00 -26.90 -7.50
CA ILE A 140 -0.81 -27.00 -6.29
C ILE A 140 -1.66 -25.74 -6.08
N SER A 141 -2.70 -25.89 -5.28
CA SER A 141 -3.51 -24.82 -4.73
C SER A 141 -3.14 -24.58 -3.26
N GLY A 142 -3.51 -23.43 -2.69
CA GLY A 142 -3.28 -23.17 -1.26
C GLY A 142 -3.88 -24.25 -0.34
N ALA A 143 -5.04 -24.83 -0.68
CA ALA A 143 -5.61 -25.94 0.09
C ALA A 143 -4.74 -27.20 0.03
N GLN A 144 -4.12 -27.48 -1.12
CA GLN A 144 -3.15 -28.57 -1.27
C GLN A 144 -1.82 -28.24 -0.57
N SER A 145 -1.36 -26.99 -0.61
CA SER A 145 -0.19 -26.50 0.12
C SER A 145 -0.31 -26.80 1.62
N ALA A 146 -1.45 -26.46 2.23
CA ALA A 146 -1.74 -26.77 3.63
C ALA A 146 -1.73 -28.28 3.96
N GLN A 147 -2.28 -29.12 3.08
CA GLN A 147 -2.24 -30.58 3.23
C GLN A 147 -0.82 -31.12 3.08
N LEU A 148 -0.06 -30.57 2.14
CA LEU A 148 1.32 -30.93 1.86
C LEU A 148 2.23 -30.59 3.03
N TYR A 149 2.01 -29.46 3.70
CA TYR A 149 2.72 -29.12 4.93
C TYR A 149 2.50 -30.14 6.04
N ARG A 150 1.24 -30.55 6.27
CA ARG A 150 0.91 -31.57 7.28
C ARG A 150 1.61 -32.90 6.99
N LYS A 151 1.68 -33.30 5.72
CA LYS A 151 2.44 -34.47 5.28
C LYS A 151 3.95 -34.29 5.53
N TYR A 152 4.51 -33.16 5.08
CA TYR A 152 5.93 -32.83 5.22
C TYR A 152 6.41 -32.87 6.68
N VAL A 153 5.62 -32.37 7.64
CA VAL A 153 6.02 -32.41 9.06
C VAL A 153 6.21 -33.85 9.57
N LEU A 154 5.45 -34.81 9.03
CA LEU A 154 5.53 -36.22 9.42
C LEU A 154 6.62 -36.99 8.66
N THR A 155 6.77 -36.71 7.36
CA THR A 155 7.62 -37.51 6.47
C THR A 155 8.98 -36.87 6.20
N LYS A 156 9.08 -35.54 6.32
CA LYS A 156 10.23 -34.71 5.95
C LYS A 156 10.68 -34.89 4.50
N GLU A 157 9.75 -35.26 3.61
CA GLU A 157 10.04 -35.45 2.19
C GLU A 157 10.47 -34.13 1.54
N PRO A 158 11.70 -34.04 0.98
CA PRO A 158 12.21 -32.79 0.39
C PRO A 158 11.37 -32.26 -0.77
N ASP A 159 10.70 -33.15 -1.50
CA ASP A 159 9.87 -32.79 -2.65
C ASP A 159 8.58 -32.06 -2.23
N ASP A 160 8.03 -32.41 -1.07
CA ASP A 160 6.87 -31.73 -0.49
C ASP A 160 7.23 -30.28 -0.15
N LYS A 161 8.40 -30.06 0.49
CA LYS A 161 8.95 -28.72 0.77
C LYS A 161 9.19 -27.94 -0.51
N ARG A 162 9.83 -28.55 -1.52
CA ARG A 162 10.14 -27.89 -2.80
C ARG A 162 8.87 -27.44 -3.52
N ALA A 163 7.80 -28.24 -3.49
CA ALA A 163 6.54 -27.89 -4.12
C ALA A 163 5.84 -26.70 -3.43
N MET A 164 5.87 -26.61 -2.10
CA MET A 164 5.32 -25.44 -1.37
C MET A 164 6.12 -24.17 -1.64
N LEU A 165 7.46 -24.25 -1.61
CA LEU A 165 8.30 -23.10 -1.93
C LEU A 165 8.12 -22.65 -3.38
N LEU A 166 7.99 -23.58 -4.33
CA LEU A 166 7.70 -23.28 -5.73
C LEU A 166 6.35 -22.56 -5.88
N HIS A 167 5.31 -23.04 -5.21
CA HIS A 167 3.97 -22.45 -5.26
C HIS A 167 3.98 -20.98 -4.84
N ASN A 168 4.47 -20.69 -3.65
CA ASN A 168 4.53 -19.32 -3.12
C ASN A 168 5.45 -18.42 -3.97
N ARG A 169 6.59 -18.94 -4.47
CA ARG A 169 7.47 -18.18 -5.36
C ARG A 169 6.77 -17.78 -6.67
N ASP A 170 6.03 -18.71 -7.26
CA ASP A 170 5.27 -18.46 -8.48
C ASP A 170 4.12 -17.48 -8.21
N ASP A 171 3.40 -17.61 -7.09
CA ASP A 171 2.34 -16.67 -6.70
C ASP A 171 2.87 -15.24 -6.51
N LEU A 172 4.00 -15.05 -5.81
CA LEU A 172 4.66 -13.75 -5.68
C LEU A 172 5.07 -13.17 -7.04
N SER A 173 5.66 -13.99 -7.90
CA SER A 173 6.15 -13.57 -9.22
C SER A 173 4.99 -13.20 -10.16
N GLN A 174 3.91 -13.97 -10.14
CA GLN A 174 2.70 -13.69 -10.91
C GLN A 174 1.98 -12.45 -10.38
N LEU A 175 1.93 -12.29 -9.06
CA LEU A 175 1.33 -11.12 -8.44
C LEU A 175 2.09 -9.84 -8.79
N PHE A 176 3.43 -9.89 -8.83
CA PHE A 176 4.25 -8.79 -9.36
C PHE A 176 3.91 -8.47 -10.81
N LYS A 177 3.80 -9.48 -11.70
CA LYS A 177 3.44 -9.28 -13.11
C LYS A 177 2.06 -8.67 -13.27
N ILE A 178 1.06 -9.15 -12.51
CA ILE A 178 -0.27 -8.53 -12.46
C ILE A 178 -0.08 -7.05 -12.14
N ALA A 179 0.54 -6.72 -11.00
CA ALA A 179 0.77 -5.34 -10.60
C ALA A 179 1.45 -4.52 -11.72
N ASP A 180 2.43 -5.08 -12.44
CA ASP A 180 3.14 -4.35 -13.48
C ASP A 180 2.24 -3.98 -14.68
N THR A 181 1.30 -4.87 -15.04
CA THR A 181 0.35 -4.66 -16.16
C THR A 181 -0.82 -3.73 -15.87
N LEU A 182 -1.07 -3.35 -14.61
CA LEU A 182 -2.23 -2.54 -14.21
C LEU A 182 -2.09 -1.03 -14.50
N SER A 183 -1.37 -0.63 -15.56
CA SER A 183 -1.17 0.79 -15.90
C SER A 183 -2.44 1.52 -16.31
N PHE A 184 -3.52 0.79 -16.59
CA PHE A 184 -4.84 1.33 -16.91
C PHE A 184 -5.64 1.77 -15.68
N LEU A 185 -5.18 1.44 -14.46
CA LEU A 185 -5.88 1.84 -13.25
C LEU A 185 -5.78 3.35 -13.01
N PRO A 186 -6.84 3.98 -12.47
CA PRO A 186 -6.86 5.43 -12.22
C PRO A 186 -6.08 5.77 -10.94
N TYR A 187 -4.75 5.71 -10.96
CA TYR A 187 -3.92 5.83 -9.76
C TYR A 187 -4.17 7.09 -8.92
N HIS A 188 -4.50 8.23 -9.54
CA HIS A 188 -4.85 9.45 -8.80
C HIS A 188 -6.12 9.28 -7.96
N ARG A 189 -7.15 8.66 -8.54
CA ARG A 189 -8.39 8.35 -7.84
C ARG A 189 -8.15 7.33 -6.73
N ILE A 190 -7.35 6.30 -7.01
CA ILE A 190 -6.95 5.31 -6.01
C ILE A 190 -6.23 6.00 -4.84
N ALA A 191 -5.28 6.88 -5.11
CA ALA A 191 -4.57 7.62 -4.07
C ALA A 191 -5.50 8.54 -3.26
N ALA A 192 -6.48 9.19 -3.91
CA ALA A 192 -7.46 10.02 -3.24
C ALA A 192 -8.39 9.22 -2.30
N GLU A 193 -8.80 8.02 -2.72
CA GLU A 193 -9.76 7.18 -2.00
C GLU A 193 -9.11 6.19 -1.00
N GLN A 194 -7.91 5.69 -1.30
CA GLN A 194 -7.20 4.65 -0.54
C GLN A 194 -5.94 5.15 0.16
N GLY A 195 -5.52 6.39 -0.13
CA GLY A 195 -4.33 7.00 0.46
C GLY A 195 -3.06 6.83 -0.36
N PHE A 196 -2.03 7.56 0.06
CA PHE A 196 -0.69 7.51 -0.52
C PHE A 196 0.40 7.83 0.52
N LEU A 197 1.62 7.36 0.25
CA LEU A 197 2.80 7.66 1.05
C LEU A 197 3.55 8.90 0.54
N ILE A 198 3.93 9.76 1.46
CA ILE A 198 4.94 10.82 1.29
C ILE A 198 6.20 10.31 1.99
N LYS A 199 7.27 10.11 1.21
CA LYS A 199 8.52 9.54 1.69
C LYS A 199 9.50 10.66 2.04
N GLY A 200 9.97 10.67 3.27
CA GLY A 200 11.10 11.46 3.71
C GLY A 200 12.34 10.59 3.92
N ALA A 201 13.52 11.21 4.01
CA ALA A 201 14.75 10.51 4.38
C ALA A 201 14.75 10.07 5.86
N SER A 202 14.05 10.82 6.72
CA SER A 202 14.00 10.55 8.16
C SER A 202 12.74 9.83 8.62
N ARG A 203 11.61 10.02 7.93
CA ARG A 203 10.30 9.43 8.27
C ARG A 203 9.36 9.45 7.06
N ASN A 204 8.32 8.63 7.14
CA ASN A 204 7.26 8.58 6.15
C ASN A 204 5.94 9.11 6.72
N ILE A 205 5.15 9.77 5.88
CA ILE A 205 3.78 10.20 6.20
C ILE A 205 2.82 9.43 5.27
N HIS A 206 1.90 8.67 5.84
CA HIS A 206 0.85 8.00 5.07
C HIS A 206 -0.46 8.78 5.16
N ILE A 207 -0.83 9.45 4.07
CA ILE A 207 -2.13 10.09 3.93
C ILE A 207 -3.14 8.99 3.68
N ASN A 208 -4.13 8.83 4.55
CA ASN A 208 -5.08 7.70 4.51
C ASN A 208 -6.52 8.14 4.27
N LYS A 209 -6.81 9.44 4.34
CA LYS A 209 -8.15 9.98 4.15
C LYS A 209 -8.08 11.37 3.57
N ILE A 210 -8.83 11.60 2.50
CA ILE A 210 -9.05 12.93 1.93
C ILE A 210 -10.57 13.15 1.86
N ASN A 211 -11.04 14.28 2.39
CA ASN A 211 -12.45 14.62 2.34
C ASN A 211 -12.67 16.13 2.18
N TRP A 212 -13.92 16.49 1.91
CA TRP A 212 -14.36 17.86 1.73
C TRP A 212 -15.47 18.18 2.72
N THR A 213 -15.44 19.38 3.28
CA THR A 213 -16.54 19.95 4.09
C THR A 213 -16.75 21.38 3.65
N GLY A 214 -17.79 21.62 2.84
CA GLY A 214 -17.94 22.89 2.13
C GLY A 214 -16.72 23.17 1.24
N LEU A 215 -16.07 24.31 1.47
CA LEU A 215 -14.85 24.73 0.77
C LEU A 215 -13.55 24.24 1.45
N ARG A 216 -13.64 23.51 2.56
CA ARG A 216 -12.47 22.96 3.25
C ARG A 216 -12.11 21.60 2.68
N LEU A 217 -10.92 21.49 2.09
CA LEU A 217 -10.26 20.23 1.77
C LEU A 217 -9.47 19.79 3.01
N THR A 218 -9.63 18.54 3.44
CA THR A 218 -8.88 17.99 4.57
C THR A 218 -8.19 16.70 4.14
N ALA A 219 -6.90 16.59 4.45
CA ALA A 219 -6.11 15.38 4.34
C ALA A 219 -5.71 14.94 5.74
N SER A 220 -6.02 13.70 6.10
CA SER A 220 -5.59 13.08 7.35
C SER A 220 -4.60 11.96 7.06
N GLY A 221 -3.61 11.83 7.92
CA GLY A 221 -2.56 10.84 7.79
C GLY A 221 -1.95 10.42 9.13
N LEU A 222 -1.00 9.51 9.03
CA LEU A 222 -0.22 9.01 10.15
C LEU A 222 1.27 9.08 9.79
N THR A 223 2.07 9.46 10.77
CA THR A 223 3.54 9.40 10.75
C THR A 223 4.02 8.78 12.07
N ASP A 224 5.32 8.52 12.18
CA ASP A 224 5.91 8.08 13.45
C ASP A 224 5.71 9.12 14.58
N LYS A 225 5.50 8.59 15.80
CA LYS A 225 5.33 9.36 17.04
C LYS A 225 6.61 10.12 17.44
N GLY A 226 6.46 11.10 18.34
CA GLY A 226 7.59 11.67 19.08
C GLY A 226 8.34 12.82 18.39
N LEU A 227 7.76 13.50 17.41
CA LEU A 227 8.24 14.82 17.00
C LEU A 227 7.77 15.91 17.98
N LEU A 228 8.29 17.13 17.84
CA LEU A 228 7.69 18.27 18.51
C LEU A 228 6.31 18.55 17.88
N PRO A 229 5.29 18.95 18.68
CA PRO A 229 4.01 19.35 18.13
C PRO A 229 4.21 20.43 17.06
N ALA A 230 3.67 20.20 15.87
CA ALA A 230 3.66 21.18 14.80
C ALA A 230 2.20 21.57 14.57
N SER A 231 1.85 22.76 15.06
CA SER A 231 0.64 23.46 14.62
C SER A 231 1.10 24.62 13.76
N ILE A 232 1.03 24.44 12.43
CA ILE A 232 1.47 25.43 11.46
C ILE A 232 0.22 26.07 10.86
N TYR A 233 0.13 27.40 10.97
CA TYR A 233 -1.02 28.17 10.48
C TYR A 233 -0.57 29.12 9.37
N GLY A 234 -1.28 29.06 8.25
CA GLY A 234 -1.19 30.03 7.16
C GLY A 234 -2.53 30.73 6.94
N SER A 235 -2.60 31.60 5.95
CA SER A 235 -3.82 32.37 5.67
C SER A 235 -4.99 31.49 5.23
N ASN A 236 -4.71 30.47 4.41
CA ASN A 236 -5.72 29.57 3.85
C ASN A 236 -5.44 28.09 4.16
N TYR A 237 -4.56 27.80 5.13
CA TYR A 237 -4.25 26.43 5.50
C TYR A 237 -3.85 26.32 6.96
N ASP A 238 -3.99 25.11 7.49
CA ASP A 238 -3.46 24.73 8.78
C ASP A 238 -3.01 23.27 8.75
N LEU A 239 -1.89 22.98 9.42
CA LEU A 239 -1.38 21.63 9.62
C LEU A 239 -1.25 21.38 11.12
N GLU A 240 -1.90 20.32 11.59
CA GLU A 240 -1.83 19.86 12.97
C GLU A 240 -1.18 18.47 13.01
N TYR A 241 -0.21 18.31 13.90
CA TYR A 241 0.45 17.04 14.18
C TYR A 241 0.42 16.73 15.68
N ASP A 242 -0.11 15.56 16.03
CA ASP A 242 -0.09 15.03 17.40
C ASP A 242 1.10 14.09 17.59
N PRO A 243 2.08 14.43 18.45
CA PRO A 243 3.25 13.60 18.68
C PRO A 243 2.99 12.35 19.53
N GLY A 244 1.87 12.31 20.28
CA GLY A 244 1.49 11.20 21.14
C GLY A 244 0.99 10.00 20.36
N ASP A 245 0.28 10.22 19.26
CA ASP A 245 -0.23 9.16 18.40
C ASP A 245 0.31 9.15 16.97
N GLY A 246 0.96 10.23 16.54
CA GLY A 246 1.53 10.38 15.20
C GLY A 246 0.51 10.84 14.16
N SER A 247 -0.70 11.23 14.57
CA SER A 247 -1.73 11.72 13.66
C SER A 247 -1.37 13.08 13.09
N LEU A 248 -1.70 13.24 11.81
CA LEU A 248 -1.50 14.48 11.07
C LEU A 248 -2.81 14.85 10.38
N THR A 249 -3.20 16.11 10.48
CA THR A 249 -4.32 16.66 9.72
C THR A 249 -3.86 17.94 9.03
N PHE A 250 -4.07 18.00 7.72
CA PHE A 250 -3.79 19.17 6.90
C PHE A 250 -5.07 19.66 6.25
N HIS A 251 -5.32 20.95 6.40
CA HIS A 251 -6.52 21.61 5.95
C HIS A 251 -6.17 22.71 4.96
N ILE A 252 -6.92 22.79 3.86
CA ILE A 252 -6.84 23.87 2.88
C ILE A 252 -8.23 24.48 2.73
N LEU A 253 -8.33 25.79 2.95
CA LEU A 253 -9.50 26.59 2.63
C LEU A 253 -9.45 26.98 1.14
N CYS A 254 -10.43 26.51 0.38
CA CYS A 254 -10.56 26.80 -1.04
C CYS A 254 -11.52 27.97 -1.28
N GLU A 255 -11.46 28.52 -2.48
CA GLU A 255 -12.43 29.48 -2.99
C GLU A 255 -13.35 28.81 -4.03
N GLN A 256 -14.51 29.41 -4.28
CA GLN A 256 -15.44 28.97 -5.31
C GLN A 256 -15.91 30.14 -6.17
N ARG A 257 -15.85 29.96 -7.50
CA ARG A 257 -16.42 30.89 -8.49
C ARG A 257 -16.97 30.12 -9.68
N GLU A 258 -18.15 30.48 -10.14
CA GLU A 258 -18.77 29.91 -11.36
C GLU A 258 -18.80 28.37 -11.40
N GLY A 259 -18.98 27.71 -10.25
CA GLY A 259 -19.01 26.25 -10.14
C GLY A 259 -17.65 25.57 -9.99
N LEU A 260 -16.55 26.31 -10.18
CA LEU A 260 -15.18 25.84 -9.96
C LEU A 260 -14.78 26.04 -8.49
N THR A 261 -14.20 25.02 -7.87
CA THR A 261 -13.50 25.14 -6.58
C THR A 261 -12.00 25.09 -6.81
N PHE A 262 -11.26 26.07 -6.30
CA PHE A 262 -9.82 26.19 -6.51
C PHE A 262 -9.08 26.58 -5.23
N ALA A 263 -7.81 26.20 -5.15
CA ALA A 263 -6.89 26.68 -4.13
C ALA A 263 -6.05 27.84 -4.69
N ASP A 264 -5.86 28.90 -3.89
CA ASP A 264 -4.89 29.96 -4.19
C ASP A 264 -3.50 29.51 -3.75
N LEU A 265 -2.63 29.21 -4.71
CA LEU A 265 -1.28 28.72 -4.43
C LEU A 265 -0.39 29.82 -3.83
N ASN A 266 -0.71 31.11 -4.01
CA ASN A 266 0.05 32.20 -3.38
C ASN A 266 -0.17 32.24 -1.86
N ALA A 267 -1.27 31.65 -1.38
CA ALA A 267 -1.60 31.54 0.03
C ALA A 267 -1.19 30.19 0.64
N LEU A 268 -0.52 29.33 -0.14
CA LEU A 268 -0.08 27.99 0.25
C LEU A 268 1.46 27.92 0.24
N PRO A 269 2.05 26.98 1.00
CA PRO A 269 3.50 26.86 1.13
C PRO A 269 4.10 26.08 -0.03
N VAL A 270 3.71 26.37 -1.28
CA VAL A 270 4.12 25.59 -2.46
C VAL A 270 4.66 26.49 -3.57
N SER A 271 5.59 25.95 -4.37
CA SER A 271 6.01 26.59 -5.63
C SER A 271 4.98 26.31 -6.73
N SER A 272 4.63 27.32 -7.53
CA SER A 272 3.72 27.17 -8.67
C SER A 272 4.29 26.31 -9.80
N GLU A 273 5.61 26.21 -9.92
CA GLU A 273 6.30 25.54 -11.03
C GLU A 273 5.82 24.09 -11.24
N LYS A 274 5.57 23.35 -10.14
CA LYS A 274 5.10 21.96 -10.20
C LYS A 274 3.66 21.81 -10.71
N PHE A 275 2.89 22.90 -10.70
CA PHE A 275 1.49 22.93 -11.11
C PHE A 275 1.29 23.55 -12.50
N GLU A 276 2.28 24.26 -13.04
CA GLU A 276 2.19 24.91 -14.36
C GLU A 276 1.91 23.93 -15.50
N ALA A 277 2.46 22.72 -15.42
CA ALA A 277 2.21 21.65 -16.38
C ALA A 277 0.87 20.91 -16.15
N MET A 278 0.12 21.25 -15.10
CA MET A 278 -1.16 20.62 -14.77
C MET A 278 -2.32 21.38 -15.42
N GLY A 279 -3.20 20.64 -16.10
CA GLY A 279 -4.48 21.21 -16.55
C GLY A 279 -5.28 21.71 -15.35
N GLY A 280 -5.68 22.99 -15.38
CA GLY A 280 -6.42 23.64 -14.29
C GLY A 280 -5.60 24.61 -13.44
N PHE A 281 -4.31 24.84 -13.73
CA PHE A 281 -3.55 25.94 -13.13
C PHE A 281 -3.68 27.23 -13.95
N HIS A 282 -4.18 28.31 -13.33
CA HIS A 282 -4.33 29.62 -13.96
C HIS A 282 -4.07 30.75 -12.96
N HIS A 283 -3.10 31.63 -13.28
CA HIS A 283 -2.80 32.84 -12.50
C HIS A 283 -2.62 32.59 -10.98
N GLY A 284 -1.83 31.57 -10.61
CA GLY A 284 -1.57 31.22 -9.21
C GLY A 284 -2.69 30.43 -8.53
N ARG A 285 -3.75 30.05 -9.25
CA ARG A 285 -4.86 29.24 -8.72
C ARG A 285 -4.88 27.86 -9.37
N LEU A 286 -5.15 26.84 -8.57
CA LEU A 286 -5.28 25.46 -9.01
C LEU A 286 -6.72 24.99 -8.84
N VAL A 287 -7.38 24.59 -9.94
CA VAL A 287 -8.71 24.01 -9.90
C VAL A 287 -8.67 22.61 -9.29
N LEU A 288 -9.51 22.39 -8.28
CA LEU A 288 -9.64 21.14 -7.53
C LEU A 288 -11.00 20.46 -7.74
N LYS A 289 -12.04 21.23 -8.05
CA LYS A 289 -13.34 20.70 -8.49
C LYS A 289 -13.96 21.53 -9.61
N ASP A 290 -14.74 20.86 -10.45
CA ASP A 290 -15.66 21.47 -11.40
C ASP A 290 -17.03 20.80 -11.28
N ALA A 291 -18.08 21.58 -11.03
CA ALA A 291 -19.46 21.11 -10.87
C ALA A 291 -19.61 19.90 -9.91
N GLY A 292 -18.77 19.83 -8.87
CA GLY A 292 -18.74 18.73 -7.89
C GLY A 292 -17.84 17.54 -8.24
N GLN A 293 -17.38 17.43 -9.48
CA GLN A 293 -16.34 16.45 -9.87
C GLN A 293 -14.99 16.89 -9.33
N THR A 294 -14.27 15.97 -8.67
CA THR A 294 -12.94 16.25 -8.11
C THR A 294 -11.84 15.94 -9.12
N PHE A 295 -10.87 16.83 -9.24
CA PHE A 295 -9.65 16.59 -9.99
C PHE A 295 -8.61 15.92 -9.07
N ASP A 296 -8.69 14.59 -8.95
CA ASP A 296 -7.89 13.81 -8.00
C ASP A 296 -6.38 14.04 -8.12
N ARG A 297 -5.89 14.23 -9.36
CA ARG A 297 -4.48 14.56 -9.62
C ARG A 297 -4.10 15.89 -8.96
N SER A 298 -4.90 16.94 -9.15
CA SER A 298 -4.68 18.26 -8.56
C SER A 298 -4.72 18.20 -7.05
N VAL A 299 -5.73 17.53 -6.48
CA VAL A 299 -5.90 17.37 -5.03
C VAL A 299 -4.72 16.63 -4.41
N CYS A 300 -4.36 15.45 -4.92
CA CYS A 300 -3.26 14.66 -4.35
C CYS A 300 -1.91 15.36 -4.48
N THR A 301 -1.66 16.01 -5.63
CA THR A 301 -0.40 16.75 -5.86
C THR A 301 -0.31 17.92 -4.89
N LEU A 302 -1.39 18.71 -4.76
CA LEU A 302 -1.40 19.86 -3.84
C LEU A 302 -1.15 19.45 -2.39
N ILE A 303 -1.81 18.38 -1.93
CA ILE A 303 -1.61 17.84 -0.57
C ILE A 303 -0.17 17.40 -0.37
N ARG A 304 0.38 16.60 -1.29
CA ARG A 304 1.77 16.11 -1.22
C ARG A 304 2.75 17.27 -1.11
N GLU A 305 2.68 18.19 -2.06
CA GLU A 305 3.61 19.32 -2.16
C GLU A 305 3.53 20.25 -0.96
N SER A 306 2.32 20.50 -0.46
CA SER A 306 2.15 21.35 0.73
C SER A 306 2.72 20.71 1.98
N ILE A 307 2.46 19.41 2.19
CA ILE A 307 2.98 18.69 3.36
C ILE A 307 4.51 18.55 3.27
N GLU A 308 5.05 18.23 2.09
CA GLU A 308 6.50 18.16 1.86
C GLU A 308 7.19 19.49 2.18
N ALA A 309 6.60 20.63 1.80
CA ALA A 309 7.14 21.93 2.09
C ALA A 309 7.02 22.33 3.57
N LEU A 310 5.87 22.03 4.20
CA LEU A 310 5.61 22.36 5.61
C LEU A 310 6.43 21.53 6.59
N MET A 311 6.72 20.28 6.22
CA MET A 311 7.45 19.33 7.05
C MET A 311 8.83 19.02 6.48
N LYS A 312 9.42 19.98 5.76
CA LYS A 312 10.67 19.78 5.02
C LYS A 312 11.82 19.34 5.94
N GLU A 313 11.94 19.97 7.10
CA GLU A 313 12.99 19.66 8.08
C GLU A 313 12.78 18.26 8.70
N GLU A 314 11.53 17.90 8.99
CA GLU A 314 11.13 16.65 9.62
C GLU A 314 11.22 15.45 8.65
N LEU A 315 10.93 15.70 7.38
CA LEU A 315 11.08 14.75 6.29
C LEU A 315 12.53 14.64 5.81
N ASN A 316 13.36 15.65 6.08
CA ASN A 316 14.75 15.76 5.61
C ASN A 316 14.84 15.63 4.08
N ILE A 317 14.10 16.51 3.40
CA ILE A 317 13.98 16.60 1.93
C ILE A 317 14.34 18.00 1.40
#